data_AF-A0A484ZSX0-F1
#
_entry.id   AF-A0A484ZSX0-F1
#
_cell.length_a   1.000
_cell.length_b   1.000
_cell.length_c   1.000
_cell.angle_alpha   90.00
_cell.angle_beta   90.00
_cell.angle_gamma   90.00
#
_symmetry.space_group_name_H-M   'P 1'
#
loop_
_entity.id
_entity.type
_entity.pdbx_description
1 polymer ?
#
loop_
_entity_poly.entity_id
_entity_poly.type
_entity_poly.pdbx_seq_one_letter_code
_entity_poly.pdbx_strand_id
1 'polypeptide(L)'
;MRLQQIREIENITIGNTDSSFNEIASSIKILAGDFNDVMTSTSLAELQRYWNPLKSDNLDIRTWPAANPALDLDHIFVYRGQRWAVENMEIPNKQAEWKQVNWPATSDHVPVIAKIKLLEQ
;
A
#
# COMPACT_ATOMS: atom_id res chain seq x y z
N MET A 1 16.77 7.99 -7.94
CA MET A 1 16.69 6.59 -7.47
C MET A 1 15.24 6.16 -7.21
N ARG A 2 14.48 6.78 -6.29
CA ARG A 2 13.09 6.37 -5.99
C ARG A 2 12.12 6.42 -7.18
N LEU A 3 12.13 7.49 -7.98
CA LEU A 3 11.32 7.56 -9.21
C LEU A 3 11.68 6.47 -10.24
N GLN A 4 12.94 6.02 -10.28
CA GLN A 4 13.34 4.94 -11.18
C GLN A 4 12.79 3.59 -10.71
N GLN A 5 12.76 3.36 -9.39
CA GLN A 5 12.14 2.16 -8.81
C GLN A 5 10.63 2.13 -9.09
N ILE A 6 9.94 3.26 -8.96
CA ILE A 6 8.52 3.37 -9.30
C ILE A 6 8.28 3.05 -10.76
N ARG A 7 9.07 3.63 -11.68
CA ARG A 7 8.94 3.33 -13.11
C ARG A 7 9.19 1.87 -13.43
N GLU A 8 10.09 1.20 -12.71
CA GLU A 8 10.30 -0.24 -12.87
C GLU A 8 9.09 -1.05 -12.40
N ILE A 9 8.49 -0.70 -11.26
CA ILE A 9 7.22 -1.28 -10.81
C ILE A 9 6.16 -1.11 -11.91
N GLU A 10 6.04 0.08 -12.50
CA GLU A 10 5.09 0.36 -13.57
C GLU A 10 5.34 -0.46 -14.84
N ASN A 11 6.61 -0.60 -15.27
CA ASN A 11 6.99 -1.44 -16.40
C ASN A 11 6.56 -2.89 -16.21
N ILE A 12 6.79 -3.46 -15.02
CA ILE A 12 6.34 -4.81 -14.65
C ILE A 12 4.81 -4.87 -14.68
N THR A 13 4.14 -3.86 -14.09
CA THR A 13 2.68 -3.79 -13.97
C THR A 13 1.96 -3.91 -15.31
N ILE A 14 2.52 -3.33 -16.37
CA ILE A 14 1.91 -3.34 -17.71
C ILE A 14 2.53 -4.39 -18.66
N GLY A 15 3.48 -5.19 -18.18
CA GLY A 15 4.15 -6.21 -19.00
C GLY A 15 5.09 -5.64 -20.05
N ASN A 16 5.65 -4.45 -19.81
CA ASN A 16 6.63 -3.80 -20.70
C ASN A 16 8.08 -4.23 -20.44
N THR A 17 8.29 -5.19 -19.53
CA THR A 17 9.61 -5.75 -19.20
C THR A 17 9.50 -7.25 -19.02
N ASP A 18 10.63 -7.96 -19.16
CA ASP A 18 10.69 -9.38 -18.91
C ASP A 18 10.34 -9.65 -17.44
N SER A 19 9.39 -10.55 -17.21
CA SER A 19 9.00 -10.94 -15.87
C SER A 19 8.76 -12.44 -15.80
N SER A 20 8.95 -13.03 -14.61
CA SER A 20 8.59 -14.43 -14.35
C SER A 20 7.07 -14.64 -14.22
N PHE A 21 6.28 -13.57 -14.30
CA PHE A 21 4.82 -13.64 -14.20
C PHE A 21 4.22 -13.73 -15.60
N ASN A 22 3.65 -14.89 -15.91
CA ASN A 22 2.90 -15.07 -17.15
C ASN A 22 1.69 -14.15 -17.17
N GLU A 23 1.43 -13.51 -18.31
CA GLU A 23 0.26 -12.63 -18.50
C GLU A 23 0.14 -11.56 -17.40
N ILE A 24 1.27 -10.99 -16.96
CA ILE A 24 1.27 -10.00 -15.89
C ILE A 24 0.32 -8.85 -16.19
N ALA A 25 0.25 -8.38 -17.45
CA ALA A 25 -0.63 -7.28 -17.85
C ALA A 25 -2.10 -7.49 -17.45
N SER A 26 -2.63 -8.71 -17.59
CA SER A 26 -4.02 -9.07 -17.28
C SER A 26 -4.23 -9.65 -15.88
N SER A 27 -3.15 -9.97 -15.16
CA SER A 27 -3.21 -10.58 -13.84
C SER A 27 -3.82 -9.67 -12.76
N ILE A 28 -4.40 -10.29 -11.72
CA ILE A 28 -4.80 -9.64 -10.46
C ILE A 28 -3.55 -9.13 -9.74
N LYS A 29 -3.52 -7.84 -9.37
CA LYS A 29 -2.34 -7.25 -8.72
C LYS A 29 -2.70 -6.38 -7.53
N ILE A 30 -1.93 -6.59 -6.47
CA ILE A 30 -1.92 -5.81 -5.25
C ILE A 30 -0.46 -5.43 -5.02
N LEU A 31 -0.21 -4.17 -4.68
CA LEU A 31 1.11 -3.67 -4.33
C LEU A 31 1.04 -3.16 -2.89
N ALA A 32 1.80 -3.75 -1.98
CA ALA A 32 1.73 -3.43 -0.56
C ALA A 32 3.10 -3.50 0.10
N GLY A 33 3.34 -2.61 1.06
CA GLY A 33 4.56 -2.59 1.87
C GLY A 33 4.91 -1.19 2.37
N ASP A 34 6.11 -1.08 2.92
CA ASP A 34 6.74 0.18 3.31
C ASP A 34 7.38 0.85 2.08
N PHE A 35 6.86 2.01 1.70
CA PHE A 35 7.35 2.79 0.56
C PHE A 35 8.46 3.79 0.95
N ASN A 36 8.69 3.98 2.25
CA ASN A 36 9.59 4.99 2.80
C ASN A 36 9.32 6.39 2.21
N ASP A 37 8.06 6.69 1.93
CA ASP A 37 7.59 7.97 1.40
C ASP A 37 6.11 8.18 1.77
N VAL A 38 5.71 9.44 1.91
CA VAL A 38 4.34 9.82 2.31
C VAL A 38 3.40 9.87 1.10
N MET A 39 2.09 9.64 1.29
CA MET A 39 1.11 9.59 0.19
C MET A 39 1.03 10.89 -0.62
N THR A 40 1.43 12.01 -0.03
CA THR A 40 1.48 13.34 -0.68
C THR A 40 2.77 13.60 -1.47
N SER A 41 3.73 12.67 -1.47
CA SER A 41 5.00 12.80 -2.18
C SER A 41 4.83 12.73 -3.71
N THR A 42 5.75 13.35 -4.44
CA THR A 42 5.82 13.24 -5.90
C THR A 42 6.04 11.79 -6.35
N SER A 43 6.81 11.02 -5.59
CA SER A 43 7.06 9.60 -5.86
C SER A 43 5.75 8.80 -5.86
N LEU A 44 4.96 8.88 -4.79
CA LEU A 44 3.71 8.14 -4.71
C LEU A 44 2.62 8.72 -5.63
N ALA A 45 2.71 10.00 -6.01
CA ALA A 45 1.87 10.56 -7.06
C ALA A 45 2.16 9.94 -8.45
N GLU A 46 3.43 9.68 -8.79
CA GLU A 46 3.79 8.97 -10.03
C GLU A 46 3.24 7.53 -10.00
N LEU A 47 3.47 6.80 -8.91
CA LEU A 47 2.99 5.42 -8.74
C LEU A 47 1.47 5.31 -8.94
N GLN A 48 0.74 6.35 -8.54
CA GLN A 48 -0.69 6.48 -8.75
C GLN A 48 -1.09 6.63 -10.22
N ARG A 49 -0.22 6.47 -11.21
CA ARG A 49 -0.59 6.36 -12.63
C ARG A 49 -1.27 5.02 -12.96
N TYR A 50 -0.80 3.93 -12.38
CA TYR A 50 -1.33 2.57 -12.60
C TYR A 50 -1.93 1.93 -11.35
N TRP A 51 -1.83 2.61 -10.22
CA TRP A 51 -2.22 2.10 -8.91
C TRP A 51 -3.22 3.05 -8.24
N ASN A 52 -4.21 2.48 -7.57
CA ASN A 52 -5.12 3.22 -6.71
C ASN A 52 -4.78 2.86 -5.25
N PRO A 53 -4.48 3.83 -4.37
CA PRO A 53 -4.30 3.53 -2.96
C PRO A 53 -5.64 3.06 -2.40
N LEU A 54 -5.60 2.09 -1.49
CA LEU A 54 -6.77 1.80 -0.67
C LEU A 54 -7.11 3.02 0.18
N LYS A 55 -8.38 3.39 0.19
CA LYS A 55 -8.89 4.53 0.95
C LYS A 55 -10.04 4.06 1.83
N SER A 56 -10.10 4.62 3.03
CA SER A 56 -11.26 4.54 3.93
C SER A 56 -11.49 5.93 4.51
N ASP A 57 -12.74 6.38 4.49
CA ASP A 57 -13.08 7.74 4.92
C ASP A 57 -12.69 7.96 6.38
N ASN A 58 -12.03 9.09 6.64
CA ASN A 58 -11.57 9.52 7.96
C ASN A 58 -10.61 8.56 8.69
N LEU A 59 -10.01 7.60 7.98
CA LEU A 59 -9.01 6.71 8.57
C LEU A 59 -7.67 7.45 8.74
N ASP A 60 -7.10 7.36 9.95
CA ASP A 60 -5.73 7.77 10.20
C ASP A 60 -4.76 6.75 9.60
N ILE A 61 -3.97 7.18 8.62
CA ILE A 61 -3.08 6.30 7.84
C ILE A 61 -1.63 6.31 8.33
N ARG A 62 -1.32 6.97 9.45
CA ARG A 62 0.05 7.02 9.96
C ARG A 62 0.46 5.68 10.54
N THR A 63 1.64 5.21 10.15
CA THR A 63 2.15 3.88 10.48
C THR A 63 3.51 3.92 11.19
N TRP A 64 4.24 5.03 11.10
CA TRP A 64 5.59 5.16 11.66
C TRP A 64 5.81 6.49 12.41
N PRO A 65 6.57 6.51 13.52
CA PRO A 65 7.05 5.34 14.27
C PRO A 65 5.92 4.71 15.10
N ALA A 66 5.97 3.40 15.34
CA ALA A 66 4.92 2.67 16.07
C ALA A 66 4.63 3.23 17.46
N ALA A 67 5.65 3.77 18.14
CA ALA A 67 5.52 4.41 19.46
C ALA A 67 4.67 5.69 19.43
N ASN A 68 4.68 6.43 18.31
CA ASN A 68 3.91 7.65 18.14
C ASN A 68 3.73 7.93 16.63
N PRO A 69 2.76 7.27 15.97
CA PRO A 69 2.64 7.33 14.52
C PRO A 69 2.45 8.75 14.00
N ALA A 70 3.36 9.17 13.13
CA ALA A 70 3.47 10.53 12.60
C ALA A 70 3.42 10.58 11.06
N LEU A 71 3.94 9.54 10.40
CA LEU A 71 4.05 9.45 8.95
C LEU A 71 3.31 8.21 8.41
N ASP A 72 2.77 8.34 7.22
CA ASP A 72 2.10 7.30 6.44
C ASP A 72 3.09 6.68 5.45
N LEU A 73 3.88 5.70 5.91
CA LEU A 73 4.94 5.10 5.07
C LEU A 73 4.50 3.77 4.45
N ASP A 74 3.59 3.06 5.11
CA ASP A 74 3.10 1.77 4.68
C ASP A 74 1.77 1.93 3.97
N HIS A 75 1.66 1.39 2.76
CA HIS A 75 0.48 1.56 1.92
C HIS A 75 0.08 0.24 1.28
N ILE A 76 -1.21 0.13 0.96
CA ILE A 76 -1.74 -0.92 0.09
C ILE A 76 -2.37 -0.23 -1.12
N PHE A 77 -1.95 -0.66 -2.30
CA PHE A 77 -2.46 -0.22 -3.58
C PHE A 77 -3.08 -1.40 -4.33
N VAL A 78 -4.12 -1.11 -5.11
CA VAL A 78 -4.74 -2.04 -6.04
C VAL A 78 -4.53 -1.56 -7.47
N TYR A 79 -4.41 -2.50 -8.41
CA TYR A 79 -4.21 -2.15 -9.81
C TYR A 79 -5.39 -1.32 -10.34
N ARG A 80 -5.11 -0.21 -11.02
CA ARG A 80 -6.13 0.71 -11.53
C ARG A 80 -7.03 0.09 -12.60
N GLY A 81 -6.53 -0.90 -13.33
CA GLY A 81 -7.33 -1.63 -14.32
C GLY A 81 -8.44 -2.48 -13.70
N GLN A 82 -8.45 -2.64 -12.37
CA GLN A 82 -9.37 -3.50 -11.64
C GLN A 82 -10.28 -2.68 -10.73
N ARG A 83 -11.49 -3.19 -10.46
CA ARG A 83 -12.40 -2.57 -9.50
C ARG A 83 -12.44 -3.37 -8.21
N TRP A 84 -12.26 -2.68 -7.10
CA TRP A 84 -12.20 -3.27 -5.77
C TRP A 84 -13.17 -2.58 -4.83
N ALA A 85 -13.84 -3.37 -3.99
CA ALA A 85 -14.53 -2.86 -2.80
C ALA A 85 -13.60 -3.01 -1.59
N VAL A 86 -13.55 -1.97 -0.76
CA VAL A 86 -12.92 -2.04 0.58
C VAL A 86 -14.01 -2.39 1.58
N GLU A 87 -13.98 -3.62 2.08
CA GLU A 87 -14.95 -4.09 3.08
C GLU A 87 -14.56 -3.66 4.50
N ASN A 88 -13.26 -3.60 4.77
CA ASN A 88 -12.72 -3.08 6.03
C ASN A 88 -11.28 -2.59 5.82
N MET A 89 -10.87 -1.57 6.56
CA MET A 89 -9.48 -1.13 6.65
C MET A 89 -9.19 -0.66 8.07
N GLU A 90 -8.12 -1.15 8.67
CA GLU A 90 -7.76 -0.90 10.06
C GLU A 90 -6.26 -0.68 10.18
N ILE A 91 -5.87 0.36 10.91
CA ILE A 91 -4.49 0.66 11.27
C ILE A 91 -4.49 0.91 12.78
N PRO A 92 -3.82 0.08 13.60
CA PRO A 92 -3.85 0.19 15.05
C PRO A 92 -2.89 1.27 15.57
N ASN A 93 -3.05 2.50 15.09
CA ASN A 93 -2.16 3.64 15.39
C ASN A 93 -2.62 4.54 16.54
N LYS A 94 -3.69 4.14 17.26
CA LYS A 94 -4.25 4.91 18.37
C LYS A 94 -3.77 4.45 19.74
N GLN A 95 -3.26 3.23 19.85
CA GLN A 95 -2.78 2.62 21.10
C GLN A 95 -1.53 1.79 20.81
N ALA A 96 -0.59 1.75 21.75
CA ALA A 96 0.64 0.95 21.62
C ALA A 96 0.35 -0.55 21.57
N GLU A 97 -0.67 -1.00 22.29
CA GLU A 97 -1.13 -2.40 22.28
C GLU A 97 -2.40 -2.55 21.45
N TRP A 98 -2.39 -3.54 20.56
CA TRP A 98 -3.57 -3.93 19.79
C TRP A 98 -3.57 -5.44 19.57
N LYS A 99 -4.72 -6.09 19.82
CA LYS A 99 -4.86 -7.57 19.78
C LYS A 99 -3.74 -8.31 20.53
N GLN A 100 -3.41 -7.84 21.75
CA GLN A 100 -2.38 -8.41 22.62
C GLN A 100 -0.93 -8.30 22.08
N VAL A 101 -0.70 -7.47 21.07
CA VAL A 101 0.64 -7.16 20.54
C VAL A 101 1.02 -5.74 20.93
N ASN A 102 2.15 -5.58 21.63
CA ASN A 102 2.79 -4.29 21.87
C ASN A 102 3.62 -3.93 20.63
N TRP A 103 3.04 -3.15 19.73
CA TRP A 103 3.68 -2.79 18.46
C TRP A 103 5.01 -2.07 18.65
N PRO A 104 5.13 -1.03 19.49
CA PRO A 104 6.41 -0.36 19.74
C PRO A 104 7.54 -1.29 20.23
N ALA A 105 7.21 -2.39 20.90
CA ALA A 105 8.19 -3.39 21.32
C ALA A 105 8.48 -4.48 20.26
N THR A 106 7.63 -4.60 19.24
CA THR A 106 7.66 -5.67 18.22
C THR A 106 8.22 -5.18 16.88
N SER A 107 7.90 -3.93 16.51
CA SER A 107 8.22 -3.31 15.23
C SER A 107 8.27 -1.79 15.39
N ASP A 108 9.06 -1.09 14.58
CA ASP A 108 9.03 0.37 14.50
C ASP A 108 7.90 0.89 13.59
N HIS A 109 7.17 0.00 12.91
CA HIS A 109 5.94 0.30 12.15
C HIS A 109 4.71 -0.40 12.75
N VAL A 110 3.53 0.24 12.72
CA VAL A 110 2.23 -0.44 12.93
C VAL A 110 1.67 -0.97 11.59
N PRO A 111 0.96 -2.11 11.58
CA PRO A 111 0.51 -2.73 10.33
C PRO A 111 -0.64 -1.97 9.67
N VAL A 112 -0.74 -2.10 8.36
CA VAL A 112 -1.93 -1.74 7.58
C VAL A 112 -2.70 -3.01 7.24
N ILE A 113 -3.96 -3.10 7.68
CA ILE A 113 -4.79 -4.28 7.48
C ILE A 113 -5.99 -3.89 6.65
N ALA A 114 -6.27 -4.64 5.59
CA ALA A 114 -7.42 -4.41 4.74
C ALA A 114 -8.12 -5.72 4.37
N LYS A 115 -9.45 -5.68 4.31
CA LYS A 115 -10.28 -6.70 3.69
C LYS A 115 -10.86 -6.10 2.42
N ILE A 116 -10.50 -6.65 1.28
CA ILE A 116 -10.89 -6.15 -0.04
C ILE A 116 -11.54 -7.26 -0.87
N LYS A 117 -12.43 -6.86 -1.78
CA LYS A 117 -13.11 -7.75 -2.70
C LYS A 117 -12.95 -7.27 -4.13
N LEU A 118 -12.46 -8.14 -5.00
CA LEU A 118 -12.40 -7.89 -6.45
C LEU A 118 -13.83 -7.92 -7.01
N LEU A 119 -14.21 -6.86 -7.72
CA LEU A 119 -15.51 -6.71 -8.36
C LEU A 119 -15.42 -6.93 -9.87
N GLU A 120 -14.33 -6.48 -10.50
CA GLU A 120 -14.10 -6.52 -11.95
C GLU A 120 -12.59 -6.63 -12.23
N GLN A 121 -12.20 -7.46 -13.20
CA GLN A 121 -10.81 -7.72 -13.59
C GLN A 121 -10.42 -7.00 -14.88
#